data_AF-A0A839AMH3-F1
#
_entry.id   AF-A0A839AMH3-F1
#
_cell.length_a   1.000
_cell.length_b   1.000
_cell.length_c   1.000
_cell.angle_alpha   90.00
_cell.angle_beta   90.00
_cell.angle_gamma   90.00
#
_symmetry.space_group_name_H-M   'P 1'
#
loop_
_entity.id
_entity.type
_entity.pdbx_description
1 polymer ?
#
loop_
_entity_poly.entity_id
_entity_poly.type
_entity_poly.pdbx_seq_one_letter_code
_entity_poly.pdbx_strand_id
1 'polypeptide(L)'
;MNNTPSRFEILQIEIEKMIQFASCRAKQNKKKSFRIYISIAISSALITFLVAVGDDFKEYRTIIKILTLFFSAASTIFAAWDGFYNHKELWVIYGETRGRLKELELKTKLATEEDKNNADFIDQIHKEFQSVVNHGSFKWKELRLEENGN
;
A
#
# COMPACT_ATOMS: atom_id res chain seq x y z
N MET A 1 28.10 3.45 31.42
CA MET A 1 28.00 4.76 30.76
C MET A 1 26.82 4.68 29.81
N ASN A 2 25.73 5.41 30.10
CA ASN A 2 24.62 5.50 29.18
C ASN A 2 25.05 6.48 28.08
N ASN A 3 25.51 5.96 26.94
CA ASN A 3 25.74 6.78 25.75
C ASN A 3 24.38 7.25 25.25
N THR A 4 24.02 8.50 25.52
CA THR A 4 22.87 9.13 24.89
C THR A 4 23.17 9.20 23.39
N PRO A 5 22.30 8.66 22.52
CA PRO A 5 22.55 8.66 21.09
C PRO A 5 22.66 10.09 20.55
N SER A 6 23.56 10.31 19.59
CA SER A 6 23.73 11.61 18.95
C SER A 6 22.47 12.00 18.15
N ARG A 7 22.30 13.30 17.86
CA ARG A 7 21.19 13.77 16.99
C ARG A 7 21.18 13.05 15.64
N PHE A 8 22.36 12.77 15.10
CA PHE A 8 22.53 12.06 13.84
C PHE A 8 22.09 10.59 13.95
N GLU A 9 22.49 9.88 15.01
CA GLU A 9 22.07 8.49 15.26
C GLU A 9 20.56 8.37 15.44
N ILE A 10 19.95 9.31 16.16
CA ILE A 10 18.48 9.37 16.32
C ILE A 10 17.80 9.50 14.95
N LEU A 11 18.31 10.38 14.08
CA LEU A 11 17.77 10.59 12.75
C LEU A 11 17.91 9.34 11.86
N GLN A 12 19.05 8.64 11.91
CA GLN A 12 19.24 7.37 11.21
C GLN A 12 18.24 6.30 11.67
N ILE A 13 18.07 6.15 12.99
CA ILE A 13 17.11 5.20 13.56
C ILE A 13 15.69 5.51 13.07
N GLU A 14 15.31 6.78 13.00
CA GLU A 14 13.97 7.18 12.58
C GLU A 14 13.75 6.95 11.07
N ILE A 15 14.76 7.23 10.25
CA ILE A 15 14.74 6.89 8.81
C ILE A 15 14.55 5.38 8.63
N GLU A 16 15.33 4.55 9.32
CA GLU A 16 15.24 3.09 9.23
C GLU A 16 13.87 2.55 9.67
N LYS A 17 13.33 3.07 10.79
CA LYS A 17 11.97 2.73 11.24
C LYS A 17 10.93 3.06 10.18
N MET A 18 11.03 4.24 9.57
CA MET A 18 10.08 4.67 8.56
C MET A 18 10.21 3.85 7.25
N ILE A 19 11.42 3.42 6.88
CA ILE A 19 11.65 2.48 5.77
C ILE A 19 10.93 1.16 6.04
N GLN A 20 11.07 0.60 7.26
CA GLN A 20 10.42 -0.64 7.64
C GLN A 20 8.90 -0.50 7.64
N PHE A 21 8.39 0.61 8.18
CA PHE A 21 6.97 0.92 8.16
C PHE A 21 6.43 0.98 6.73
N ALA A 22 7.04 1.78 5.86
CA ALA A 22 6.65 1.91 4.46
C ALA A 22 6.73 0.57 3.72
N SER A 23 7.78 -0.22 3.95
CA SER A 23 7.95 -1.55 3.36
C SER A 23 6.85 -2.53 3.78
N CYS A 24 6.52 -2.56 5.07
CA CYS A 24 5.47 -3.42 5.61
C CYS A 24 4.11 -3.04 5.04
N ARG A 25 3.78 -1.74 5.01
CA ARG A 25 2.53 -1.22 4.44
C ARG A 25 2.42 -1.50 2.95
N ALA A 26 3.48 -1.28 2.18
CA ALA A 26 3.53 -1.61 0.76
C ALA A 26 3.24 -3.10 0.51
N LYS A 27 3.88 -4.00 1.27
CA LYS A 27 3.68 -5.46 1.13
C LYS A 27 2.25 -5.89 1.50
N GLN A 28 1.68 -5.33 2.57
CA GLN A 28 0.31 -5.63 2.99
C GLN A 28 -0.71 -5.18 1.93
N ASN A 29 -0.57 -3.95 1.43
CA ASN A 29 -1.45 -3.40 0.41
C ASN A 29 -1.35 -4.17 -0.92
N LYS A 30 -0.13 -4.55 -1.34
CA LYS A 30 0.08 -5.42 -2.51
C LYS A 30 -0.69 -6.74 -2.38
N LYS A 31 -0.57 -7.41 -1.22
CA LYS A 31 -1.29 -8.67 -0.96
C LYS A 31 -2.81 -8.49 -0.93
N LYS A 32 -3.30 -7.40 -0.34
CA LYS A 32 -4.75 -7.11 -0.29
C LYS A 32 -5.31 -6.87 -1.69
N SER A 33 -4.69 -5.97 -2.47
CA SER A 33 -5.10 -5.68 -3.85
C SER A 33 -5.09 -6.95 -4.71
N PHE A 34 -4.02 -7.75 -4.63
CA PHE A 34 -3.95 -9.00 -5.39
C PHE A 34 -5.05 -10.01 -5.00
N ARG A 35 -5.36 -10.14 -3.69
CA ARG A 35 -6.43 -11.03 -3.22
C ARG A 35 -7.81 -10.59 -3.73
N ILE A 36 -8.08 -9.29 -3.72
CA ILE A 36 -9.37 -8.78 -4.22
C ILE A 36 -9.48 -9.02 -5.72
N TYR A 37 -8.42 -8.68 -6.47
CA TYR A 37 -8.36 -8.91 -7.92
C TYR A 37 -8.60 -10.38 -8.28
N ILE A 38 -7.92 -11.32 -7.62
CA ILE A 38 -8.10 -12.75 -7.92
C ILE A 38 -9.49 -13.25 -7.50
N SER A 39 -10.07 -12.76 -6.40
CA SER A 39 -11.43 -13.10 -5.98
C SER A 39 -12.49 -12.67 -7.01
N ILE A 40 -12.35 -11.47 -7.57
CA ILE A 40 -13.22 -10.98 -8.64
C ILE A 40 -13.05 -11.83 -9.91
N ALA A 41 -11.80 -12.13 -10.30
CA ALA A 41 -11.51 -12.94 -11.48
C ALA A 41 -12.08 -14.36 -11.37
N ILE A 42 -11.90 -15.02 -10.22
CA ILE A 42 -12.48 -16.35 -9.95
C ILE A 42 -14.00 -16.30 -10.00
N SER A 43 -14.60 -15.31 -9.33
CA SER A 43 -16.06 -15.14 -9.32
C SER A 43 -16.60 -14.95 -10.74
N SER A 44 -15.92 -14.15 -11.56
CA SER A 44 -16.26 -13.92 -12.97
C SER A 44 -16.17 -15.20 -13.80
N ALA A 45 -15.10 -15.99 -13.61
CA ALA A 45 -14.94 -17.27 -14.30
C ALA A 45 -16.04 -18.27 -13.90
N LEU A 46 -16.39 -18.33 -12.60
CA LEU A 46 -17.46 -19.19 -12.09
C LEU A 46 -18.82 -18.77 -12.64
N ILE A 47 -19.13 -17.48 -12.70
CA ILE A 47 -20.36 -16.96 -13.32
C ILE A 47 -20.44 -17.44 -14.78
N THR A 48 -19.39 -17.24 -15.57
CA THR A 48 -19.35 -17.67 -16.98
C THR A 48 -19.59 -19.17 -17.12
N PHE A 49 -18.94 -19.98 -16.30
CA PHE A 49 -19.12 -21.44 -16.32
C PHE A 49 -20.55 -21.87 -15.92
N LEU A 50 -21.08 -21.30 -14.83
CA LEU A 50 -22.41 -21.61 -14.33
C LEU A 50 -23.51 -21.20 -15.32
N VAL A 51 -23.34 -20.06 -15.99
CA VAL A 51 -24.26 -19.60 -17.04
C VAL A 51 -24.20 -20.54 -18.25
N ALA A 52 -23.01 -20.93 -18.69
CA ALA A 52 -22.85 -21.80 -19.86
C ALA A 52 -23.48 -23.19 -19.66
N VAL A 53 -23.32 -23.76 -18.47
CA VAL A 53 -23.75 -25.13 -18.13
C VAL A 53 -25.17 -25.17 -17.54
N GLY A 54 -25.75 -24.02 -17.22
CA GLY A 54 -26.97 -23.93 -16.40
C GLY A 54 -28.23 -24.53 -17.01
N ASP A 55 -28.32 -24.58 -18.34
CA ASP A 55 -29.48 -25.15 -19.04
C ASP A 55 -29.31 -26.65 -19.39
N ASP A 56 -28.07 -27.17 -19.33
CA ASP A 56 -27.78 -28.60 -19.57
C ASP A 56 -28.25 -29.49 -18.41
N PHE A 57 -28.27 -28.95 -17.18
CA PHE A 57 -28.63 -29.66 -15.96
C PHE A 57 -29.97 -29.20 -15.37
N LYS A 58 -31.08 -29.64 -15.97
CA LYS A 58 -32.46 -29.22 -15.59
C LYS A 58 -32.77 -29.42 -14.10
N GLU A 59 -32.30 -30.52 -13.50
CA GLU A 59 -32.54 -30.84 -12.08
C GLU A 59 -31.87 -29.85 -11.12
N TYR A 60 -30.75 -29.24 -11.52
CA TYR A 60 -29.96 -28.34 -10.69
C TYR A 60 -30.11 -26.86 -11.06
N ARG A 61 -30.99 -26.55 -12.02
CA ARG A 61 -31.15 -25.19 -12.59
C ARG A 61 -31.34 -24.10 -11.54
N THR A 62 -32.16 -24.34 -10.51
CA THR A 62 -32.40 -23.36 -9.44
C THR A 62 -31.15 -23.10 -8.61
N ILE A 63 -30.39 -24.15 -8.28
CA ILE A 63 -29.15 -24.05 -7.50
C ILE A 63 -28.10 -23.27 -8.32
N ILE A 64 -27.95 -23.60 -9.60
CA ILE A 64 -27.01 -22.91 -10.51
C ILE A 64 -27.33 -21.41 -10.60
N LYS A 65 -28.61 -21.04 -10.70
CA LYS A 65 -29.05 -19.63 -10.69
C LYS A 65 -28.69 -18.92 -9.39
N ILE A 66 -28.94 -19.55 -8.24
CA ILE A 66 -28.61 -18.97 -6.93
C ILE A 66 -27.10 -18.74 -6.80
N LEU A 67 -26.28 -19.72 -7.21
CA LEU A 67 -24.82 -19.59 -7.20
C LEU A 67 -24.34 -18.47 -8.14
N THR A 68 -24.91 -18.37 -9.33
CA THR A 68 -24.59 -17.32 -10.30
C THR A 68 -24.87 -15.93 -9.71
N LEU A 69 -26.05 -15.75 -9.10
CA LEU A 69 -26.42 -14.51 -8.41
C LEU A 69 -25.49 -14.20 -7.24
N PHE A 70 -25.14 -15.21 -6.45
CA PHE A 70 -24.22 -15.06 -5.32
C PHE A 70 -22.84 -14.55 -5.79
N PHE A 71 -22.23 -15.20 -6.78
CA PHE A 71 -20.92 -14.77 -7.29
C PHE A 71 -20.97 -13.40 -7.96
N SER A 72 -22.08 -13.07 -8.63
CA SER A 72 -22.30 -11.75 -9.22
C SER A 72 -22.34 -10.66 -8.14
N ALA A 73 -23.18 -10.84 -7.11
CA ALA A 73 -23.27 -9.91 -5.99
C ALA A 73 -21.94 -9.79 -5.22
N ALA A 74 -21.26 -10.91 -4.97
CA ALA A 74 -19.96 -10.92 -4.30
C ALA A 74 -18.90 -10.15 -5.11
N SER A 75 -18.89 -10.30 -6.44
CA SER A 75 -17.98 -9.56 -7.32
C SER A 75 -18.20 -8.06 -7.23
N THR A 76 -19.46 -7.61 -7.19
CA THR A 76 -19.81 -6.19 -7.01
C THR A 76 -19.34 -5.66 -5.66
N ILE A 77 -19.55 -6.41 -4.57
CA ILE A 77 -19.07 -6.02 -3.23
C ILE A 77 -17.55 -5.90 -3.21
N PHE A 78 -16.83 -6.87 -3.79
CA PHE A 78 -15.37 -6.83 -3.87
C PHE A 78 -14.85 -5.68 -4.73
N ALA A 79 -15.53 -5.37 -5.84
CA ALA A 79 -15.16 -4.23 -6.68
C ALA A 79 -15.36 -2.90 -5.94
N ALA A 80 -16.49 -2.72 -5.25
CA ALA A 80 -16.74 -1.53 -4.43
C ALA A 80 -15.73 -1.40 -3.29
N TRP A 81 -15.38 -2.52 -2.65
CA TRP A 81 -14.34 -2.57 -1.62
C TRP A 81 -12.95 -2.22 -2.17
N ASP A 82 -12.58 -2.73 -3.35
CA ASP A 82 -11.29 -2.38 -3.99
C ASP A 82 -11.23 -0.89 -4.32
N GLY A 83 -12.33 -0.34 -4.84
CA GLY A 83 -12.49 1.09 -5.09
C GLY A 83 -12.22 1.89 -3.83
N PHE A 84 -13.03 1.70 -2.79
CA PHE A 84 -12.98 2.49 -1.55
C PHE A 84 -11.64 2.48 -0.81
N TYR A 85 -10.90 1.36 -0.86
CA TYR A 85 -9.60 1.27 -0.17
C TYR A 85 -8.42 1.57 -1.08
N ASN A 86 -8.60 1.45 -2.39
CA ASN A 86 -7.59 1.62 -3.43
C ASN A 86 -6.22 1.04 -3.03
N HIS A 87 -6.23 -0.23 -2.62
CA HIS A 87 -5.05 -0.91 -2.06
C HIS A 87 -3.88 -0.94 -3.05
N LYS A 88 -4.16 -0.92 -4.36
CA LYS A 88 -3.14 -0.85 -5.40
C LYS A 88 -2.36 0.46 -5.32
N GLU A 89 -3.05 1.58 -5.20
CA GLU A 89 -2.41 2.89 -5.15
C GLU A 89 -1.68 3.13 -3.83
N LEU A 90 -2.25 2.68 -2.71
CA LEU A 90 -1.54 2.67 -1.43
C LEU A 90 -0.21 1.90 -1.51
N TRP A 91 -0.20 0.75 -2.17
CA TRP A 91 1.04 0.01 -2.39
C TRP A 91 2.07 0.84 -3.16
N VAL A 92 1.68 1.54 -4.21
CA VAL A 92 2.57 2.41 -4.99
C VAL A 92 3.12 3.55 -4.16
N ILE A 93 2.26 4.30 -3.45
CA ILE A 93 2.66 5.44 -2.60
C ILE A 93 3.67 5.01 -1.54
N TYR A 94 3.40 3.92 -0.82
CA TYR A 94 4.34 3.40 0.18
C TYR A 94 5.64 2.86 -0.46
N GLY A 95 5.56 2.32 -1.68
CA GLY A 95 6.72 1.88 -2.44
C GLY A 95 7.66 3.03 -2.82
N GLU A 96 7.09 4.13 -3.32
CA GLU A 96 7.81 5.36 -3.67
C GLU A 96 8.42 6.01 -2.42
N THR A 97 7.63 6.13 -1.34
CA THR A 97 8.09 6.66 -0.04
C THR A 97 9.29 5.86 0.48
N ARG A 98 9.21 4.52 0.41
CA ARG A 98 10.33 3.65 0.78
C ARG A 98 11.57 3.89 -0.08
N GLY A 99 11.40 4.11 -1.38
CA GLY A 99 12.51 4.40 -2.29
C GLY A 99 13.27 5.66 -1.87
N ARG A 100 12.53 6.76 -1.68
CA ARG A 100 13.10 8.05 -1.25
C ARG A 100 13.76 7.98 0.13
N LEU A 101 13.17 7.24 1.07
CA LEU A 101 13.79 7.03 2.38
C LEU A 101 15.08 6.21 2.31
N LYS A 102 15.18 5.24 1.39
CA LYS A 102 16.43 4.48 1.18
C LYS A 102 17.54 5.33 0.56
N GLU A 103 17.20 6.26 -0.32
CA GLU A 103 18.15 7.25 -0.83
C GLU A 103 18.70 8.10 0.31
N LEU A 104 17.82 8.55 1.22
CA LEU A 104 18.21 9.32 2.40
C LEU A 104 19.06 8.47 3.38
N GLU A 105 18.68 7.22 3.61
CA GLU A 105 19.45 6.27 4.42
C GLU A 105 20.87 6.11 3.86
N LEU A 106 21.02 5.92 2.55
CA LEU A 106 22.32 5.82 1.90
C LEU A 106 23.14 7.10 2.09
N LYS A 107 22.52 8.28 1.92
CA LYS A 107 23.16 9.58 2.16
C LYS A 107 23.68 9.70 3.59
N THR A 108 22.92 9.23 4.59
CA THR A 108 23.41 9.22 5.99
C THR A 108 24.52 8.18 6.21
N LYS A 109 24.45 7.01 5.57
CA LYS A 109 25.50 5.98 5.72
C LYS A 109 26.84 6.39 5.11
N LEU A 110 26.81 7.25 4.09
CA LEU A 110 28.01 7.78 3.42
C LEU A 110 28.52 9.09 4.03
N ALA A 111 27.86 9.63 5.06
CA ALA A 111 28.27 10.87 5.72
C ALA A 111 29.61 10.69 6.44
N THR A 112 30.49 11.70 6.32
CA THR A 112 31.77 11.73 7.04
C THR A 112 31.57 12.05 8.52
N GLU A 113 32.58 11.83 9.37
CA GLU A 113 32.50 12.22 10.79
C GLU A 113 32.33 13.74 10.97
N GLU A 114 32.84 14.55 10.04
CA GLU A 114 32.60 15.99 10.03
C GLU A 114 31.12 16.31 9.76
N ASP A 115 30.53 15.67 8.74
CA ASP A 115 29.10 15.83 8.41
C ASP A 115 28.20 15.40 9.58
N LYS A 116 28.53 14.29 10.24
CA LYS A 116 27.77 13.75 11.38
C LYS A 116 27.75 14.69 12.58
N ASN A 117 28.76 15.54 12.73
CA ASN A 117 28.85 16.54 13.80
C ASN A 117 28.40 17.93 13.34
N ASN A 118 28.13 18.12 12.04
CA ASN A 118 27.69 19.38 11.46
C ASN A 118 26.17 19.55 11.63
N ALA A 119 25.75 20.56 12.40
CA ALA A 119 24.35 20.85 12.67
C ALA A 119 23.54 21.18 11.39
N ASP A 120 24.12 21.89 10.44
CA ASP A 120 23.44 22.29 9.20
C ASP A 120 23.17 21.06 8.32
N PHE A 121 24.13 20.12 8.27
CA PHE A 121 23.95 18.86 7.55
C PHE A 121 22.83 18.02 8.18
N ILE A 122 22.82 17.88 9.51
CA ILE A 122 21.77 17.13 10.23
C ILE A 122 20.39 17.76 9.98
N ASP A 123 20.29 19.09 10.05
CA ASP A 123 19.03 19.80 9.83
C ASP A 123 18.55 19.69 8.37
N GLN A 124 19.48 19.66 7.41
CA GLN A 124 19.17 19.41 6.00
C GLN A 124 18.58 17.99 5.80
N ILE A 125 19.21 16.96 6.35
CA ILE A 125 18.69 15.57 6.28
C ILE A 125 17.33 15.47 6.97
N HIS A 126 17.15 16.15 8.10
CA HIS A 126 15.88 16.17 8.81
C HIS A 126 14.76 16.82 7.98
N LYS A 127 15.03 17.94 7.29
CA LYS A 127 14.08 18.57 6.37
C LYS A 127 13.74 17.65 5.18
N GLU A 128 14.74 16.98 4.62
CA GLU A 128 14.53 16.00 3.54
C GLU A 128 13.66 14.82 4.03
N PHE A 129 13.92 14.29 5.22
CA PHE A 129 13.10 13.26 5.86
C PHE A 129 11.64 13.72 6.02
N GLN A 130 11.42 14.89 6.61
CA GLN A 130 10.08 15.44 6.79
C GLN A 130 9.35 15.64 5.46
N SER A 131 10.06 16.12 4.43
CA SER A 131 9.50 16.29 3.08
C SER A 131 9.02 14.95 2.50
N VAL A 132 9.81 13.88 2.63
CA VAL A 132 9.41 12.54 2.16
C VAL A 132 8.19 12.01 2.90
N VAL A 133 8.16 12.15 4.23
CA VAL A 133 7.02 11.70 5.06
C VAL A 133 5.76 12.50 4.73
N ASN A 134 5.87 13.83 4.67
CA ASN A 134 4.74 14.71 4.38
C ASN A 134 4.18 14.49 2.98
N HIS A 135 5.04 14.25 1.99
CA HIS A 135 4.61 13.92 0.63
C HIS A 135 3.81 12.60 0.59
N GLY A 136 4.27 11.57 1.32
CA GLY A 136 3.52 10.32 1.46
C GLY A 136 2.15 10.53 2.13
N SER A 137 2.10 11.32 3.21
CA SER A 137 0.84 11.68 3.89
C SER A 137 -0.09 12.53 3.01
N PHE A 138 0.45 13.44 2.19
CA PHE A 138 -0.31 14.27 1.28
C PHE A 138 -0.98 13.43 0.20
N LYS A 139 -0.22 12.57 -0.49
CA LYS A 139 -0.77 11.63 -1.48
C LYS A 139 -1.87 10.75 -0.89
N TRP A 140 -1.73 10.35 0.38
CA TRP A 140 -2.78 9.60 1.07
C TRP A 140 -4.06 10.41 1.32
N LYS A 141 -3.93 11.70 1.64
CA LYS A 141 -5.07 12.61 1.84
C LYS A 141 -5.78 12.92 0.51
N GLU A 142 -5.02 13.15 -0.55
CA GLU A 142 -5.52 13.41 -1.90
C GLU A 142 -6.45 12.28 -2.36
N LEU A 143 -6.02 11.03 -2.23
CA LEU A 143 -6.84 9.85 -2.52
C LEU A 143 -8.21 9.86 -1.83
N ARG A 144 -8.27 10.39 -0.61
CA ARG A 144 -9.47 10.39 0.22
C ARG A 144 -10.35 11.62 -0.02
N LEU A 145 -9.80 12.70 -0.58
CA LEU A 145 -10.53 13.90 -0.93
C LEU A 145 -11.13 13.80 -2.33
N GLU A 146 -10.40 13.19 -3.27
CA GLU A 146 -10.90 12.91 -4.63
C GLU A 146 -12.03 11.88 -4.63
N GLU A 147 -12.01 10.88 -3.73
CA GLU A 147 -13.11 9.92 -3.57
C GLU A 147 -14.39 10.52 -2.96
N ASN A 148 -14.29 11.59 -2.17
CA ASN A 148 -15.46 12.25 -1.56
C ASN A 148 -16.05 13.38 -2.45
N GLY A 149 -15.45 13.64 -3.62
CA GLY A 149 -15.79 14.75 -4.51
C GLY A 149 -16.69 14.39 -5.71
N ASN A 150 -17.10 13.12 -5.86
CA ASN A 150 -17.94 12.64 -6.96
C ASN A 150 -19.22 11.97 -6.45
#